data_AF-A0A2P5XUH6-F1
#
_entry.id   AF-A0A2P5XUH6-F1
#
_cell.length_a   1.000
_cell.length_b   1.000
_cell.length_c   1.000
_cell.angle_alpha   90.00
_cell.angle_beta   90.00
_cell.angle_gamma   90.00
#
_symmetry.space_group_name_H-M   'P 1'
#
loop_
_entity.id
_entity.type
_entity.pdbx_description
1 polymer ?
#
loop_
_entity_poly.entity_id
_entity_poly.type
_entity_poly.pdbx_seq_one_letter_code
_entity_poly.pdbx_strand_id
1 'polypeptide(L)'
;MENDSLQTSLAWLRDILQGKIGHGLDARVLQGLRVIHAEKGFMRFDFVVPKSVSDIDGNWNVGALASLVDLLGGVTIFSFANRVVTSVDFSVSYYSTAKIQEHVLIESKVSANKGNLKHVVVEVKRKGNGEVIAVG
;
A
#
# COMPACT_ATOMS: atom_id res chain seq x y z
N MET A 1 -12.84 -13.43 -16.85
CA MET A 1 -13.55 -12.49 -15.96
C MET A 1 -12.91 -12.35 -14.58
N GLU A 2 -12.45 -13.43 -13.91
CA GLU A 2 -11.78 -13.30 -12.58
C GLU A 2 -10.32 -12.84 -12.63
N ASN A 3 -9.57 -13.24 -13.66
CA ASN A 3 -8.16 -12.87 -13.80
C ASN A 3 -7.95 -11.43 -14.29
N ASP A 4 -9.03 -10.83 -14.82
CA ASP A 4 -9.00 -9.55 -15.52
C ASP A 4 -8.87 -8.36 -14.54
N SER A 5 -9.57 -8.41 -13.40
CA SER A 5 -9.53 -7.34 -12.39
C SER A 5 -8.18 -7.28 -11.68
N LEU A 6 -7.56 -8.42 -11.42
CA LEU A 6 -6.21 -8.49 -10.83
C LEU A 6 -5.16 -7.93 -11.79
N GLN A 7 -5.19 -8.37 -13.05
CA GLN A 7 -4.28 -7.87 -14.08
C GLN A 7 -4.43 -6.36 -14.29
N THR A 8 -5.66 -5.87 -14.33
CA THR A 8 -5.96 -4.44 -14.45
C THR A 8 -5.47 -3.66 -13.23
N SER A 9 -5.67 -4.18 -12.02
CA SER A 9 -5.14 -3.56 -10.79
C SER A 9 -3.61 -3.48 -10.77
N LEU A 10 -2.94 -4.55 -11.19
CA LEU A 10 -1.48 -4.59 -11.27
C LEU A 10 -0.92 -3.68 -12.36
N ALA A 11 -1.62 -3.57 -13.50
CA ALA A 11 -1.28 -2.60 -14.54
C ALA A 11 -1.43 -1.17 -14.02
N TRP A 12 -2.52 -0.87 -13.31
CA TRP A 12 -2.75 0.42 -12.67
C TRP A 12 -1.63 0.75 -11.67
N LEU A 13 -1.31 -0.15 -10.74
CA LEU A 13 -0.19 0.04 -9.80
C LEU A 13 1.13 0.27 -10.55
N ARG A 14 1.40 -0.50 -11.60
CA ARG A 14 2.63 -0.35 -12.40
C ARG A 14 2.72 1.02 -13.05
N ASP A 15 1.63 1.55 -13.58
CA ASP A 15 1.63 2.87 -14.20
C ASP A 15 1.86 3.99 -13.16
N ILE A 16 1.38 3.82 -11.91
CA ILE A 16 1.72 4.72 -10.78
C ILE A 16 3.21 4.64 -10.47
N LEU A 17 3.76 3.42 -10.33
CA LEU A 17 5.19 3.20 -10.05
C LEU A 17 6.11 3.78 -11.13
N GLN A 18 5.63 3.82 -12.38
CA GLN A 18 6.35 4.42 -13.51
C GLN A 18 6.10 5.93 -13.66
N GLY A 19 5.27 6.53 -12.79
CA GLY A 19 4.92 7.95 -12.84
C GLY A 19 4.12 8.34 -14.08
N LYS A 20 3.48 7.37 -14.77
CA LYS A 20 2.63 7.63 -15.94
C LYS A 20 1.28 8.18 -15.54
N ILE A 21 0.80 7.80 -14.36
CA ILE A 21 -0.47 8.23 -13.76
C ILE A 21 -0.26 8.52 -12.28
N GLY A 22 -1.16 9.29 -11.69
CA GLY A 22 -1.04 9.77 -10.32
C GLY A 22 -0.36 11.14 -10.24
N HIS A 23 -0.40 11.72 -9.05
CA HIS A 23 0.30 12.97 -8.76
C HIS A 23 1.74 12.66 -8.32
N GLY A 24 2.66 13.63 -8.41
CA GLY A 24 4.07 13.42 -8.09
C GLY A 24 4.35 12.89 -6.67
N LEU A 25 3.37 12.94 -5.77
CA LEU A 25 3.41 12.33 -4.44
C LEU A 25 3.28 10.79 -4.51
N ASP A 26 2.38 10.26 -5.34
CA ASP A 26 2.08 8.81 -5.42
C ASP A 26 3.34 8.03 -5.84
N ALA A 27 4.02 8.51 -6.87
CA ALA A 27 5.26 7.92 -7.35
C ALA A 27 6.40 8.01 -6.31
N ARG A 28 6.42 9.06 -5.48
CA ARG A 28 7.43 9.22 -4.40
C ARG A 28 7.19 8.25 -3.26
N VAL A 29 5.94 8.11 -2.80
CA VAL A 29 5.63 7.25 -1.64
C VAL A 29 5.73 5.76 -1.97
N LEU A 30 5.52 5.37 -3.24
CA LEU A 30 5.67 3.99 -3.69
C LEU A 30 7.05 3.68 -4.30
N GLN A 31 7.99 4.62 -4.27
CA GLN A 31 9.32 4.42 -4.84
C GLN A 31 10.04 3.25 -4.14
N GLY A 32 10.37 2.21 -4.90
CA GLY A 32 11.02 1.01 -4.38
C GLY A 32 10.09 -0.13 -3.96
N LEU A 33 8.77 0.03 -4.15
CA LEU A 33 7.79 -1.04 -3.93
C LEU A 33 7.95 -2.16 -4.95
N ARG A 34 7.94 -3.40 -4.47
CA ARG A 34 7.97 -4.62 -5.28
C ARG A 34 6.84 -5.55 -4.88
N VAL A 35 6.05 -5.98 -5.85
CA VAL A 35 5.01 -7.01 -5.64
C VAL A 35 5.69 -8.36 -5.46
N ILE A 36 5.50 -9.01 -4.30
CA ILE A 36 5.99 -10.37 -4.01
C ILE A 36 4.92 -11.39 -4.38
N HIS A 37 3.67 -11.08 -4.04
CA HIS A 37 2.53 -11.96 -4.27
C HIS A 37 1.28 -11.10 -4.49
N ALA A 38 0.43 -11.53 -5.40
CA ALA A 38 -0.83 -10.87 -5.66
C ALA A 38 -1.88 -11.89 -6.08
N GLU A 39 -3.04 -11.81 -5.44
CA GLU A 39 -4.25 -12.52 -5.78
C GLU A 39 -5.45 -11.58 -5.57
N LYS A 40 -6.64 -12.02 -5.94
CA LYS A 40 -7.84 -11.18 -5.85
C LYS A 40 -8.13 -10.79 -4.38
N GLY A 41 -8.03 -9.49 -4.08
CA GLY A 41 -8.30 -8.95 -2.76
C GLY A 41 -7.19 -9.18 -1.73
N PHE A 42 -6.02 -9.68 -2.14
CA PHE A 42 -4.85 -9.83 -1.28
C PHE A 42 -3.55 -9.59 -2.04
N MET A 43 -2.68 -8.75 -1.50
CA MET A 43 -1.35 -8.48 -2.07
C MET A 43 -0.30 -8.38 -0.98
N ARG A 44 0.91 -8.88 -1.29
CA ARG A 44 2.10 -8.77 -0.43
C ARG A 44 3.22 -8.07 -1.19
N PHE A 45 3.88 -7.14 -0.51
CA PHE A 45 4.92 -6.30 -1.09
C PHE A 45 6.21 -6.36 -0.26
N ASP A 46 7.33 -6.24 -0.96
CA ASP A 46 8.62 -5.88 -0.39
C ASP A 46 8.80 -4.39 -0.64
N PHE A 47 9.27 -3.66 0.38
CA PHE A 47 9.48 -2.23 0.27
C PHE A 47 10.75 -1.81 0.99
N VAL A 48 11.49 -0.92 0.36
CA VAL A 48 12.65 -0.25 0.93
C VAL A 48 12.26 1.20 1.13
N VAL A 49 12.22 1.68 2.37
CA VAL A 49 11.76 3.04 2.67
C VAL A 49 12.62 4.06 1.90
N PRO A 50 12.06 4.86 0.97
CA PRO A 50 12.86 5.71 0.11
C PRO A 50 13.34 6.98 0.83
N LYS A 51 14.51 7.50 0.42
CA LYS A 51 15.08 8.75 0.98
C LYS A 51 14.16 9.96 0.84
N SER A 52 13.32 9.96 -0.18
CA SER A 52 12.39 11.03 -0.52
C SER A 52 11.22 11.19 0.47
N VAL A 53 10.99 10.20 1.35
CA VAL A 53 9.90 10.21 2.34
C VAL A 53 10.39 10.29 3.79
N SER A 54 11.59 10.85 3.98
CA SER A 54 12.15 11.09 5.32
C SER A 54 11.43 12.20 6.06
N ASP A 55 11.22 12.00 7.36
CA ASP A 55 10.99 13.11 8.30
C ASP A 55 12.31 13.79 8.71
N ILE A 56 12.22 14.73 9.65
CA ILE A 56 13.37 15.50 10.16
C ILE A 56 14.39 14.67 10.94
N ASP A 57 13.99 13.50 11.45
CA ASP A 57 14.78 12.61 12.30
C ASP A 57 15.34 11.39 11.53
N GLY A 58 15.16 11.38 10.21
CA GLY A 58 15.57 10.26 9.36
C GLY A 58 14.71 9.01 9.55
N ASN A 59 13.46 9.15 10.00
CA ASN A 59 12.47 8.07 9.97
C ASN A 59 11.54 8.24 8.77
N TRP A 60 10.84 7.15 8.45
CA TRP A 60 9.76 7.18 7.49
C TRP A 60 8.67 8.14 7.99
N ASN A 61 8.45 9.22 7.22
CA ASN A 61 7.40 10.17 7.52
C ASN A 61 6.03 9.47 7.59
N VAL A 62 5.32 9.67 8.70
CA VAL A 62 4.02 9.03 8.95
C VAL A 62 2.95 9.40 7.92
N GLY A 63 2.97 10.62 7.37
CA GLY A 63 2.08 11.02 6.30
C GLY A 63 2.35 10.28 5.00
N ALA A 64 3.62 10.08 4.66
CA ALA A 64 4.00 9.27 3.50
C ALA A 64 3.65 7.79 3.69
N LEU A 65 3.79 7.25 4.91
CA LEU A 65 3.34 5.89 5.23
C LEU A 65 1.82 5.76 5.10
N ALA A 66 1.04 6.72 5.61
CA ALA A 66 -0.41 6.76 5.42
C ALA A 66 -0.81 6.82 3.93
N SER A 67 -0.14 7.64 3.12
CA SER A 67 -0.40 7.71 1.68
C SER A 67 -0.11 6.37 0.99
N LEU A 68 0.96 5.67 1.37
CA LEU A 68 1.22 4.32 0.87
C LEU A 68 0.09 3.35 1.27
N VAL A 69 -0.40 3.42 2.51
CA VAL A 69 -1.52 2.58 2.98
C VAL A 69 -2.78 2.83 2.16
N ASP A 70 -3.15 4.09 1.91
CA ASP A 70 -4.33 4.44 1.09
C ASP A 70 -4.20 3.92 -0.35
N LEU A 71 -3.05 4.15 -0.99
CA LEU A 71 -2.80 3.68 -2.37
C LEU A 71 -2.87 2.16 -2.48
N LEU A 72 -2.22 1.42 -1.57
CA LEU A 72 -2.24 -0.05 -1.58
C LEU A 72 -3.60 -0.63 -1.19
N GLY A 73 -4.33 0.05 -0.32
CA GLY A 73 -5.73 -0.26 0.01
C GLY A 73 -6.61 -0.16 -1.24
N GLY A 74 -6.51 0.95 -1.97
CA GLY A 74 -7.24 1.20 -3.22
C GLY A 74 -6.93 0.16 -4.31
N VAL A 75 -5.64 -0.14 -4.53
CA VAL A 75 -5.19 -1.17 -5.49
C VAL A 75 -5.76 -2.55 -5.15
N THR A 76 -5.75 -2.90 -3.86
CA THR A 76 -6.24 -4.20 -3.40
C THR A 76 -7.76 -4.28 -3.50
N ILE A 77 -8.50 -3.22 -3.17
CA ILE A 77 -9.94 -3.17 -3.39
C ILE A 77 -10.26 -3.25 -4.89
N PHE A 78 -9.54 -2.55 -5.76
CA PHE A 78 -9.77 -2.62 -7.20
C PHE A 78 -9.65 -4.06 -7.71
N SER A 79 -8.61 -4.78 -7.26
CA SER A 79 -8.41 -6.19 -7.65
C SER A 79 -9.61 -7.07 -7.30
N PHE A 80 -10.31 -6.76 -6.20
CA PHE A 80 -11.48 -7.49 -5.72
C PHE A 80 -12.78 -7.03 -6.40
N ALA A 81 -12.99 -5.73 -6.53
CA ALA A 81 -14.25 -5.09 -6.92
C ALA A 81 -14.38 -4.81 -8.43
N ASN A 82 -13.26 -4.84 -9.15
CA ASN A 82 -13.15 -4.45 -10.55
C ASN A 82 -13.74 -3.06 -10.87
N ARG A 83 -13.61 -2.12 -9.92
CA ARG A 83 -14.04 -0.73 -10.08
C ARG A 83 -13.28 0.17 -9.13
N VAL A 84 -13.11 1.43 -9.51
CA VAL A 84 -12.64 2.47 -8.60
C VAL A 84 -13.68 2.68 -7.50
N VAL A 85 -13.21 2.79 -6.26
CA VAL A 85 -14.03 3.15 -5.09
C VAL A 85 -13.43 4.38 -4.42
N THR A 86 -14.24 5.09 -3.66
CA THR A 86 -13.81 6.26 -2.89
C THR A 86 -13.64 5.86 -1.43
N SER A 87 -12.52 6.25 -0.82
CA SER A 87 -12.29 6.12 0.62
C SER A 87 -13.33 6.97 1.37
N VAL A 88 -14.12 6.33 2.24
CA VAL A 88 -15.17 7.00 3.04
C VAL A 88 -14.78 7.17 4.50
N ASP A 89 -13.83 6.36 4.96
CA ASP A 89 -13.21 6.42 6.27
C ASP A 89 -11.77 5.93 6.12
N PHE A 90 -10.86 6.48 6.93
CA PHE A 90 -9.44 6.16 6.86
C PHE A 90 -8.80 6.35 8.24
N SER A 91 -8.17 5.29 8.74
CA SER A 91 -7.47 5.32 10.02
C SER A 91 -6.15 4.56 9.90
N VAL A 92 -5.10 5.04 10.56
CA VAL A 92 -3.81 4.36 10.63
C VAL A 92 -3.32 4.41 12.07
N SER A 93 -2.99 3.24 12.61
CA SER A 93 -2.32 3.09 13.90
C SER A 93 -0.82 2.89 13.68
N TYR A 94 0.01 3.64 14.41
CA TYR A 94 1.47 3.57 14.35
C TYR A 94 2.01 3.00 15.65
N TYR A 95 2.77 1.92 15.56
CA TYR A 95 3.28 1.19 16.73
C TYR A 95 4.79 1.38 16.93
N SER A 96 5.55 1.60 15.86
CA SER A 96 6.99 1.83 15.90
C SER A 96 7.43 2.70 14.72
N THR A 97 8.65 3.24 14.79
CA THR A 97 9.27 3.95 13.68
C THR A 97 10.06 2.99 12.78
N ALA A 98 10.26 3.38 11.53
CA ALA A 98 11.15 2.71 10.59
C ALA A 98 12.14 3.72 10.03
N LYS A 99 13.42 3.35 9.92
CA LYS A 99 14.45 4.23 9.35
C LYS A 99 14.38 4.24 7.82
N ILE A 100 14.92 5.30 7.23
CA ILE A 100 15.03 5.34 5.78
C ILE A 100 15.98 4.24 5.31
N GLN A 101 15.69 3.64 4.16
CA GLN A 101 16.35 2.46 3.62
C GLN A 101 16.15 1.17 4.42
N GLU A 102 15.30 1.20 5.46
CA GLU A 102 14.88 -0.03 6.13
C GLU A 102 14.00 -0.88 5.21
N HIS A 103 14.11 -2.20 5.33
CA HIS A 103 13.29 -3.14 4.60
C HIS A 103 12.03 -3.50 5.40
N VAL A 104 10.88 -3.36 4.78
CA VAL A 104 9.58 -3.74 5.34
C VAL A 104 8.84 -4.69 4.42
N LEU A 105 7.95 -5.48 5.01
CA LEU A 105 6.96 -6.28 4.33
C LEU A 105 5.60 -5.63 4.55
N ILE A 106 4.81 -5.56 3.49
CA ILE A 106 3.47 -4.98 3.54
C ILE A 106 2.48 -6.02 3.05
N GLU A 107 1.39 -6.20 3.79
CA GLU A 107 0.26 -7.04 3.40
C GLU A 107 -0.99 -6.17 3.31
N SER A 108 -1.65 -6.18 2.15
CA SER A 108 -2.93 -5.50 1.96
C SER A 108 -4.01 -6.53 1.64
N LYS A 109 -5.13 -6.48 2.37
CA LYS A 109 -6.18 -7.50 2.29
C LYS A 109 -7.57 -6.90 2.43
N VAL A 110 -8.47 -7.22 1.48
CA VAL A 110 -9.90 -6.99 1.66
C VAL A 110 -10.39 -7.91 2.79
N SER A 111 -10.81 -7.31 3.90
CA SER A 111 -11.21 -8.03 5.11
C SER A 111 -12.73 -8.06 5.32
N ALA A 112 -13.48 -7.17 4.69
CA ALA A 112 -14.95 -7.25 4.66
C ALA A 112 -15.55 -6.64 3.38
N ASN A 113 -16.74 -7.13 3.02
CA ASN A 113 -17.53 -6.63 1.91
C ASN A 113 -19.02 -6.59 2.30
N LYS A 114 -19.60 -5.39 2.30
CA LYS A 114 -21.03 -5.15 2.55
C LYS A 114 -21.61 -4.33 1.41
N GLY A 115 -21.81 -4.98 0.27
CA GLY A 115 -22.36 -4.38 -0.95
C GLY A 115 -21.46 -3.28 -1.51
N ASN A 116 -21.89 -2.03 -1.36
CA ASN A 116 -21.12 -0.87 -1.85
C ASN A 116 -19.97 -0.47 -0.92
N LEU A 117 -20.00 -0.89 0.35
CA LEU A 117 -18.94 -0.64 1.31
C LEU A 117 -17.97 -1.82 1.38
N LYS A 118 -16.67 -1.53 1.32
CA LYS A 118 -15.60 -2.51 1.38
C LYS A 118 -14.60 -2.06 2.42
N HIS A 119 -14.03 -3.02 3.12
CA HIS A 119 -13.01 -2.78 4.14
C HIS A 119 -11.74 -3.50 3.71
N VAL A 120 -10.63 -2.78 3.76
CA VAL A 120 -9.28 -3.27 3.46
C VAL A 120 -8.42 -3.01 4.68
N VAL A 121 -7.51 -3.92 4.98
CA VAL A 121 -6.51 -3.74 6.03
C VAL A 121 -5.14 -3.84 5.39
N VAL A 122 -4.27 -2.86 5.68
CA VAL A 122 -2.88 -2.82 5.27
C VAL A 122 -1.99 -2.89 6.51
N GLU A 123 -1.22 -3.96 6.62
CA GLU A 123 -0.29 -4.18 7.71
C GLU A 123 1.15 -4.02 7.22
N VAL A 124 1.92 -3.19 7.91
CA VAL A 124 3.34 -2.93 7.62
C VAL A 124 4.18 -3.55 8.73
N LYS A 125 5.09 -4.45 8.36
CA LYS A 125 5.98 -5.16 9.28
C LYS A 125 7.44 -4.93 8.92
N ARG A 126 8.29 -4.80 9.93
CA ARG A 126 9.73 -4.80 9.73
C ARG A 126 10.18 -6.17 9.26
N LYS A 127 10.93 -6.22 8.14
CA LYS A 127 11.30 -7.49 7.50
C LYS A 127 12.25 -8.33 8.37
N GLY A 128 13.11 -7.69 9.17
CA GLY A 128 14.15 -8.37 9.95
C GLY A 128 13.65 -9.12 11.18
N ASN A 129 12.59 -8.62 11.84
CA ASN A 129 12.09 -9.19 13.11
C ASN A 129 10.57 -9.42 13.13
N GLY A 130 9.84 -9.03 12.08
CA GLY A 130 8.39 -9.19 11.99
C GLY A 130 7.58 -8.20 12.86
N GLU A 131 8.24 -7.24 13.51
CA GLU A 131 7.55 -6.24 14.33
C GLU A 131 6.60 -5.40 13.49
N VAL A 132 5.38 -5.21 13.99
CA VAL A 132 4.38 -4.37 13.33
C VAL A 132 4.79 -2.90 13.50
N ILE A 133 4.89 -2.19 12.38
CA ILE A 133 5.19 -0.77 12.31
C ILE A 133 3.88 0.03 12.31
N ALA A 134 2.95 -0.37 11.46
CA ALA A 134 1.66 0.29 11.31
C ALA A 134 0.59 -0.66 10.79
N VAL A 135 -0.66 -0.34 11.11
CA VAL A 135 -1.86 -0.98 10.55
C VAL A 135 -2.84 0.11 10.17
N GLY A 136 -3.37 0.06 8.95
CA GLY A 136 -4.48 0.90 8.51
C GLY A 136 -5.44 0.16 7.60
#